data_AF-A0A1V3ZYL9-F1
#
_entry.id   AF-A0A1V3ZYL9-F1
#
_cell.length_a   1.000
_cell.length_b   1.000
_cell.length_c   1.000
_cell.angle_alpha   90.00
_cell.angle_beta   90.00
_cell.angle_gamma   90.00
#
_symmetry.space_group_name_H-M   'P 1'
#
loop_
_entity.id
_entity.type
_entity.pdbx_description
1 polymer ?
#
loop_
_entity_poly.entity_id
_entity_poly.type
_entity_poly.pdbx_seq_one_letter_code
_entity_poly.pdbx_strand_id
1 'polypeptide(L)'
;MTFRQKYLYGEGSIELNAGRRTLTLTVSNTGDRAVQVGSHYHFFEVNSALSFDRQKTLGMHLNIPAGTSVRIEPGGSREVELCAYAGTGRLVGFSGLLNGSLASHPAKVEAVRKAVERGFEGAEGPRRTWADDSETKSKATPAAKKGKADSAASTEPAGNSRAAHSATDKKKGSR
;
A
#
# COMPACT_ATOMS: atom_id res chain seq x y z
N MET A 1 35.37 29.47 -27.90
CA MET A 1 35.20 28.11 -27.33
C MET A 1 33.81 28.03 -26.73
N THR A 2 32.94 27.14 -27.24
CA THR A 2 31.55 27.03 -26.77
C THR A 2 31.48 25.98 -25.65
N PHE A 3 31.42 26.42 -24.40
CA PHE A 3 31.13 25.53 -23.28
C PHE A 3 29.69 25.00 -23.42
N ARG A 4 29.54 23.73 -23.79
CA ARG A 4 28.25 23.04 -23.66
C ARG A 4 27.98 22.80 -22.18
N GLN A 5 26.82 23.26 -21.71
CA GLN A 5 26.28 22.91 -20.40
C GLN A 5 26.32 21.38 -20.21
N LYS A 6 26.93 20.92 -19.12
CA LYS A 6 27.04 19.49 -18.77
C LYS A 6 26.46 19.28 -17.38
N TYR A 7 25.49 18.38 -17.28
CA TYR A 7 25.01 17.89 -15.99
C TYR A 7 26.01 16.89 -15.40
N LEU A 8 26.26 17.01 -14.09
CA LEU A 8 26.96 16.03 -13.28
C LEU A 8 25.93 15.44 -12.32
N TYR A 9 25.63 14.15 -12.47
CA TYR A 9 24.68 13.45 -11.61
C TYR A 9 25.42 12.82 -10.43
N GLY A 10 24.70 12.61 -9.32
CA GLY A 10 25.16 11.74 -8.25
C GLY A 10 24.95 10.27 -8.62
N GLU A 11 25.67 9.37 -7.94
CA GLU A 11 25.47 7.93 -8.04
C GLU A 11 24.22 7.47 -7.27
N GLY A 12 23.62 6.36 -7.70
CA GLY A 12 22.48 5.72 -7.03
C GLY A 12 21.14 5.86 -7.77
N SER A 13 20.08 5.30 -7.16
CA SER A 13 18.71 5.36 -7.66
C SER A 13 17.85 6.34 -6.84
N ILE A 14 16.80 6.87 -7.47
CA ILE A 14 15.81 7.73 -6.82
C ILE A 14 14.54 6.90 -6.59
N GLU A 15 14.16 6.71 -5.33
CA GLU A 15 12.88 6.08 -4.97
C GLU A 15 11.72 7.01 -5.34
N LEU A 16 10.69 6.47 -5.99
CA LEU A 16 9.50 7.20 -6.39
C LEU A 16 8.34 6.88 -5.45
N ASN A 17 7.52 7.89 -5.13
CA ASN A 17 6.30 7.76 -4.32
C ASN A 17 6.50 7.10 -2.94
N ALA A 18 7.69 7.25 -2.35
CA ALA A 18 8.08 6.71 -1.05
C ALA A 18 7.03 6.99 0.04
N GLY A 19 6.84 6.02 0.93
CA GLY A 19 5.93 6.10 2.08
C GLY A 19 4.42 6.09 1.74
N ARG A 20 4.03 5.87 0.47
CA ARG A 20 2.61 5.77 0.08
C ARG A 20 2.11 4.33 0.11
N ARG A 21 0.81 4.15 0.38
CA ARG A 21 0.14 2.85 0.21
C ARG A 21 0.18 2.44 -1.26
N THR A 22 0.76 1.28 -1.54
CA THR A 22 0.74 0.62 -2.84
C THR A 22 -0.33 -0.46 -2.94
N LEU A 23 -0.57 -0.95 -4.16
CA LEU A 23 -1.42 -2.11 -4.48
C LEU A 23 -0.97 -2.69 -5.83
N THR A 24 -0.59 -3.96 -5.84
CA THR A 24 -0.30 -4.69 -7.09
C THR A 24 -1.51 -5.51 -7.50
N LEU A 25 -1.85 -5.49 -8.80
CA LEU A 25 -2.95 -6.26 -9.37
C LEU A 25 -2.75 -6.53 -10.86
N THR A 26 -3.40 -7.57 -11.37
CA THR A 26 -3.49 -7.86 -12.80
C THR A 26 -4.65 -7.09 -13.44
N VAL A 27 -4.40 -6.45 -14.57
CA VAL A 27 -5.41 -5.84 -15.43
C VAL A 27 -5.48 -6.59 -16.75
N SER A 28 -6.67 -7.02 -17.14
CA SER A 28 -6.94 -7.59 -18.48
C SER A 28 -7.62 -6.55 -19.37
N ASN A 29 -7.32 -6.53 -20.66
CA ASN A 29 -8.03 -5.73 -21.65
C ASN A 29 -8.96 -6.64 -22.47
N THR A 30 -10.27 -6.54 -22.25
CA THR A 30 -11.30 -7.30 -22.97
C THR A 30 -11.70 -6.64 -24.29
N GLY A 31 -11.26 -5.41 -24.54
CA GLY A 31 -11.56 -4.66 -25.75
C GLY A 31 -10.79 -5.10 -26.99
N ASP A 32 -11.28 -4.66 -28.16
CA ASP A 32 -10.68 -4.85 -29.48
C ASP A 32 -9.47 -3.93 -29.76
N ARG A 33 -9.21 -2.95 -28.88
CA ARG A 33 -8.22 -1.88 -29.06
C ARG A 33 -7.26 -1.80 -27.89
N ALA A 34 -6.02 -1.44 -28.19
CA ALA A 34 -5.00 -1.23 -27.18
C ALA A 34 -5.36 -0.01 -26.30
N VAL A 35 -5.11 -0.13 -24.99
CA VAL A 35 -5.35 0.94 -24.02
C VAL A 35 -4.00 1.35 -23.41
N GLN A 36 -3.81 2.67 -23.26
CA GLN A 36 -2.61 3.25 -22.67
C GLN A 36 -3.02 4.19 -21.52
N VAL A 37 -2.54 3.91 -20.31
CA VAL A 37 -2.92 4.60 -19.07
C VAL A 37 -1.70 5.38 -18.55
N GLY A 38 -1.86 6.69 -18.37
CA GLY A 38 -0.80 7.57 -17.88
C GLY A 38 -0.58 7.49 -16.36
N SER A 39 0.65 7.77 -15.93
CA SER A 39 1.13 7.74 -14.53
C SER A 39 0.18 8.34 -13.49
N HIS A 40 -0.50 9.45 -13.82
CA HIS A 40 -1.33 10.23 -12.90
C HIS A 40 -2.84 10.18 -13.24
N TYR A 41 -3.28 9.22 -14.04
CA TYR A 41 -4.71 8.99 -14.29
C TYR A 41 -5.34 8.25 -13.10
N HIS A 42 -6.55 8.63 -12.67
CA HIS A 42 -7.23 7.97 -11.56
C HIS A 42 -7.63 6.56 -11.96
N PHE A 43 -6.96 5.56 -11.39
CA PHE A 43 -6.95 4.21 -11.94
C PHE A 43 -8.33 3.54 -11.92
N PHE A 44 -9.17 3.87 -10.94
CA PHE A 44 -10.58 3.47 -10.89
C PHE A 44 -11.38 3.85 -12.14
N GLU A 45 -11.07 5.00 -12.77
CA GLU A 45 -11.83 5.62 -13.85
C GLU A 45 -11.29 5.32 -15.25
N VAL A 46 -10.27 4.46 -15.39
CA VAL A 46 -9.72 4.05 -16.70
C VAL A 46 -10.77 3.33 -17.54
N ASN A 47 -10.53 3.25 -18.85
CA ASN A 47 -11.40 2.62 -19.87
C ASN A 47 -12.19 1.41 -19.34
N SER A 48 -13.50 1.38 -19.57
CA SER A 48 -14.43 0.36 -19.09
C SER A 48 -14.05 -1.06 -19.52
N ALA A 49 -13.42 -1.23 -20.69
CA ALA A 49 -12.93 -2.52 -21.19
C ALA A 49 -11.65 -3.05 -20.50
N LEU A 50 -11.16 -2.36 -19.45
CA LEU A 50 -10.13 -2.90 -18.57
C LEU A 50 -10.79 -3.62 -17.39
N SER A 51 -10.56 -4.93 -17.29
CA SER A 51 -11.11 -5.81 -16.27
C SER A 51 -10.12 -5.97 -15.10
N PHE A 52 -10.52 -5.52 -13.91
CA PHE A 52 -9.78 -5.64 -12.65
C PHE A 52 -10.69 -5.27 -11.46
N ASP A 53 -10.28 -5.57 -10.22
CA ASP A 53 -11.01 -5.15 -9.01
C ASP A 53 -10.94 -3.63 -8.84
N ARG A 54 -11.93 -2.90 -9.39
CA ARG A 54 -11.91 -1.44 -9.41
C ARG A 54 -12.02 -0.85 -8.01
N GLN A 55 -12.83 -1.44 -7.13
CA GLN A 55 -13.12 -0.88 -5.82
C GLN A 55 -11.84 -0.70 -4.97
N LYS A 56 -10.87 -1.62 -5.09
CA LYS A 56 -9.55 -1.51 -4.42
C LYS A 56 -8.66 -0.37 -4.96
N THR A 57 -8.89 0.09 -6.18
CA THR A 57 -8.06 1.12 -6.86
C THR A 57 -8.55 2.55 -6.67
N LEU A 58 -9.67 2.74 -5.95
CA LEU A 58 -10.26 4.05 -5.70
C LEU A 58 -9.27 4.96 -4.94
N GLY A 59 -8.96 6.11 -5.53
CA GLY A 59 -7.95 7.03 -5.02
C GLY A 59 -6.50 6.63 -5.29
N MET A 60 -6.24 5.80 -6.31
CA MET A 60 -4.90 5.38 -6.72
C MET A 60 -4.57 5.76 -8.17
N HIS A 61 -3.28 5.81 -8.49
CA HIS A 61 -2.72 5.99 -9.83
C HIS A 61 -1.52 5.04 -10.02
N LEU A 62 -0.98 4.92 -11.24
CA LEU A 62 0.14 4.01 -11.52
C LEU A 62 1.41 4.43 -10.78
N ASN A 63 2.09 3.47 -10.13
CA ASN A 63 3.37 3.71 -9.44
C ASN A 63 4.55 3.67 -10.42
N ILE A 64 4.56 4.60 -11.37
CA ILE A 64 5.57 4.70 -12.45
C ILE A 64 6.10 6.15 -12.54
N PRO A 65 7.25 6.39 -13.21
CA PRO A 65 7.79 7.74 -13.37
C PRO A 65 6.77 8.72 -13.97
N ALA A 66 6.75 9.95 -13.46
CA ALA A 66 5.82 10.98 -13.91
C ALA A 66 5.96 11.23 -15.44
N GLY A 67 4.83 11.41 -16.11
CA GLY A 67 4.77 11.55 -17.58
C GLY A 67 4.84 10.24 -18.37
N THR A 68 5.18 9.11 -17.75
CA THR A 68 5.15 7.79 -18.41
C THR A 68 3.76 7.14 -18.35
N SER A 69 3.61 5.99 -19.00
CA SER A 69 2.34 5.27 -19.14
C SER A 69 2.52 3.76 -19.30
N VAL A 70 1.54 2.98 -18.85
CA VAL A 70 1.44 1.53 -19.13
C VAL A 70 0.52 1.32 -20.34
N ARG A 71 0.96 0.47 -21.29
CA ARG A 71 0.17 0.01 -22.43
C ARG A 71 -0.24 -1.46 -22.24
N ILE A 72 -1.49 -1.77 -22.61
CA ILE A 72 -2.10 -3.11 -22.59
C ILE A 72 -2.74 -3.34 -23.97
N GLU A 73 -2.31 -4.39 -24.66
CA GLU A 73 -2.83 -4.76 -26.00
C GLU A 73 -4.23 -5.41 -25.90
N PRO A 74 -5.00 -5.50 -27.01
CA PRO A 74 -6.28 -6.24 -27.05
C PRO A 74 -6.12 -7.69 -26.57
N GLY A 75 -7.03 -8.16 -25.71
CA GLY A 75 -6.96 -9.50 -25.11
C GLY A 75 -5.78 -9.75 -24.16
N GLY A 76 -4.89 -8.76 -23.98
CA GLY A 76 -3.70 -8.89 -23.15
C GLY A 76 -3.99 -8.65 -21.67
N SER A 77 -3.21 -9.31 -20.81
CA SER A 77 -3.18 -9.03 -19.37
C SER A 77 -1.82 -8.52 -18.94
N ARG A 78 -1.79 -7.63 -17.94
CA ARG A 78 -0.57 -7.04 -17.39
C ARG A 78 -0.70 -6.80 -15.90
N GLU A 79 0.32 -7.19 -15.14
CA GLU A 79 0.47 -6.79 -13.74
C GLU A 79 0.91 -5.33 -13.67
N VAL A 80 0.28 -4.56 -12.78
CA VAL A 80 0.62 -3.16 -12.50
C VAL A 80 0.66 -2.92 -11.00
N GLU A 81 1.59 -2.06 -10.58
CA GLU A 81 1.58 -1.49 -9.23
C GLU A 81 0.95 -0.10 -9.26
N LEU A 82 0.06 0.15 -8.31
CA LEU A 82 -0.59 1.43 -8.07
C LEU A 82 -0.08 2.04 -6.76
N CYS A 83 -0.06 3.36 -6.65
CA CYS A 83 0.14 4.07 -5.40
C CYS A 83 -1.00 5.08 -5.15
N ALA A 84 -1.28 5.38 -3.87
CA ALA A 84 -2.34 6.30 -3.50
C ALA A 84 -2.03 7.76 -3.90
N TYR A 85 -3.06 8.53 -4.26
CA TYR A 85 -2.93 9.99 -4.35
C TYR A 85 -2.66 10.60 -2.97
N ALA A 86 -1.91 11.70 -2.97
CA ALA A 86 -1.65 12.52 -1.79
C ALA A 86 -2.38 13.88 -1.88
N GLY A 87 -2.05 14.83 -1.00
CA GLY A 87 -2.67 16.15 -0.95
C GLY A 87 -4.10 16.11 -0.39
N THR A 88 -4.99 16.95 -0.90
CA THR A 88 -6.38 17.09 -0.40
C THR A 88 -7.30 15.93 -0.77
N GLY A 89 -6.83 14.96 -1.57
CA GLY A 89 -7.63 13.81 -2.02
C GLY A 89 -8.86 14.19 -2.84
N ARG A 90 -8.87 15.36 -3.52
CA ARG A 90 -9.94 15.81 -4.40
C ARG A 90 -9.61 15.44 -5.86
N LEU A 91 -10.44 14.60 -6.48
CA LEU A 91 -10.25 14.09 -7.84
C LEU A 91 -11.44 14.52 -8.71
N VAL A 92 -11.16 15.19 -9.83
CA VAL A 92 -12.15 15.83 -10.71
C VAL A 92 -11.73 15.66 -12.17
N GLY A 93 -12.68 15.46 -13.08
CA GLY A 93 -12.43 15.19 -14.50
C GLY A 93 -12.55 13.70 -14.80
N PHE A 94 -11.48 13.09 -15.31
CA PHE A 94 -11.40 11.65 -15.63
C PHE A 94 -12.63 11.14 -16.42
N SER A 95 -13.33 10.10 -15.94
CA SER A 95 -14.59 9.60 -16.52
C SER A 95 -15.83 10.15 -15.79
N GLY A 96 -15.63 11.12 -14.89
CA GLY A 96 -16.67 11.78 -14.10
C GLY A 96 -17.36 10.87 -13.09
N LEU A 97 -16.73 9.77 -12.68
CA LEU A 97 -17.31 8.83 -11.72
C LEU A 97 -17.28 9.44 -10.31
N LEU A 98 -16.10 9.86 -9.84
CA LEU A 98 -15.93 10.40 -8.49
C LEU A 98 -16.26 11.90 -8.39
N ASN A 99 -15.59 12.76 -9.15
CA ASN A 99 -15.78 14.23 -9.15
C ASN A 99 -15.92 14.85 -7.73
N GLY A 100 -15.05 14.43 -6.80
CA GLY A 100 -15.25 14.67 -5.37
C GLY A 100 -14.01 14.39 -4.52
N SER A 101 -14.19 14.36 -3.21
CA SER A 101 -13.12 14.04 -2.24
C SER A 101 -13.18 12.57 -1.82
N LEU A 102 -12.02 11.92 -1.78
CA LEU A 102 -11.80 10.58 -1.23
C LEU A 102 -12.16 10.47 0.27
N ALA A 103 -12.23 11.59 1.00
CA ALA A 103 -12.71 11.61 2.38
C ALA A 103 -14.23 11.39 2.47
N SER A 104 -15.00 11.81 1.45
CA SER A 104 -16.46 11.67 1.45
C SER A 104 -16.86 10.22 1.15
N HIS A 105 -17.38 9.53 2.17
CA HIS A 105 -17.94 8.18 1.97
C HIS A 105 -19.10 8.16 0.95
N PRO A 106 -20.10 9.07 1.00
CA PRO A 106 -21.14 9.13 -0.02
C PRO A 106 -20.61 9.30 -1.45
N ALA A 107 -19.58 10.14 -1.66
CA ALA A 107 -19.00 10.32 -2.99
C ALA A 107 -18.33 9.05 -3.52
N LYS A 108 -17.69 8.26 -2.65
CA LYS A 108 -17.08 6.98 -3.02
C LYS A 108 -18.12 5.92 -3.38
N VAL A 109 -19.21 5.82 -2.61
CA VAL A 109 -20.33 4.91 -2.92
C VAL A 109 -20.97 5.29 -4.26
N GLU A 110 -21.22 6.57 -4.49
CA GLU A 110 -21.78 7.09 -5.74
C GLU A 110 -20.85 6.84 -6.95
N ALA A 111 -19.53 6.94 -6.76
CA ALA A 111 -18.56 6.63 -7.80
C ALA A 111 -18.61 5.16 -8.22
N VAL A 112 -18.72 4.24 -7.26
CA VAL A 112 -18.89 2.79 -7.51
C VAL A 112 -20.23 2.51 -8.19
N ARG A 113 -21.33 3.13 -7.72
CA ARG A 113 -22.66 3.01 -8.36
C ARG A 113 -22.61 3.40 -9.84
N LYS A 114 -22.07 4.59 -10.16
CA LYS A 114 -21.89 5.06 -11.54
C LYS A 114 -20.99 4.15 -12.38
N ALA A 115 -19.96 3.55 -11.79
CA ALA A 115 -19.09 2.63 -12.50
C ALA A 115 -19.84 1.36 -12.94
N VAL A 116 -20.68 0.80 -12.06
CA VAL A 116 -21.56 -0.34 -12.38
C VAL A 116 -22.61 0.07 -13.42
N GLU A 117 -23.34 1.17 -13.20
CA GLU A 117 -24.39 1.66 -14.11
C GLU A 117 -23.88 1.98 -15.54
N ARG A 118 -22.60 2.33 -15.67
CA ARG A 118 -21.95 2.64 -16.96
C ARG A 118 -21.14 1.47 -17.54
N GLY A 119 -21.22 0.27 -16.95
CA GLY A 119 -20.58 -0.94 -17.48
C GLY A 119 -19.05 -0.93 -17.42
N PHE A 120 -18.44 -0.33 -16.39
CA PHE A 120 -16.99 -0.46 -16.17
C PHE A 120 -16.68 -1.86 -15.60
N GLU A 121 -15.89 -2.66 -16.32
CA GLU A 121 -15.64 -4.05 -15.91
C GLU A 121 -14.96 -4.16 -14.55
N GLY A 122 -15.45 -5.05 -13.69
CA GLY A 122 -14.97 -5.21 -12.31
C GLY A 122 -15.31 -4.05 -11.37
N ALA A 123 -16.27 -3.19 -11.73
CA ALA A 123 -16.91 -2.25 -10.81
C ALA A 123 -17.85 -2.95 -9.81
N GLU A 124 -18.55 -3.99 -10.28
CA GLU A 124 -19.18 -4.97 -9.41
C GLU A 124 -18.09 -5.60 -8.54
N GLY A 125 -18.22 -5.49 -7.21
CA GLY A 125 -17.32 -6.15 -6.28
C GLY A 125 -17.36 -7.68 -6.47
N PRO A 126 -16.42 -8.43 -5.89
CA PRO A 126 -16.41 -9.88 -6.02
C PRO A 126 -17.80 -10.43 -5.67
N ARG A 127 -18.43 -11.12 -6.63
CA ARG A 127 -19.74 -11.75 -6.40
C ARG A 127 -19.53 -12.77 -5.29
N ARG A 128 -19.98 -12.44 -4.09
CA ARG A 128 -20.00 -13.36 -2.95
C ARG A 128 -20.87 -14.55 -3.32
N THR A 129 -20.24 -15.63 -3.77
CA THR A 129 -20.88 -16.93 -3.81
C THR A 129 -21.02 -17.39 -2.37
N TRP A 130 -22.13 -18.03 -2.01
CA TRP A 130 -22.32 -18.57 -0.65
C TRP A 130 -21.43 -19.79 -0.34
N ALA A 131 -20.47 -20.14 -1.21
CA ALA A 131 -19.56 -21.27 -1.07
C ALA A 131 -18.24 -20.91 -0.34
N ASP A 132 -17.71 -19.69 -0.51
CA ASP A 132 -16.39 -19.29 0.00
C ASP A 132 -16.29 -19.24 1.54
N ASP A 133 -17.41 -19.05 2.25
CA ASP A 133 -17.41 -18.94 3.72
C ASP A 133 -17.17 -20.29 4.45
N SER A 134 -17.03 -21.41 3.73
CA SER A 134 -16.86 -22.75 4.30
C SER A 134 -15.41 -23.21 4.53
N GLU A 135 -14.41 -22.66 3.83
CA GLU A 135 -13.02 -23.17 3.90
C GLU A 135 -12.07 -22.42 4.85
N THR A 136 -12.40 -21.21 5.30
CA THR A 136 -11.46 -20.40 6.13
C THR A 136 -11.57 -20.63 7.65
N LYS A 137 -12.39 -21.59 8.11
CA LYS A 137 -12.71 -21.78 9.53
C LYS A 137 -12.30 -23.12 10.16
N SER A 138 -11.17 -23.70 9.73
CA SER A 138 -10.67 -24.98 10.26
C SER A 138 -9.14 -25.11 10.40
N LYS A 139 -8.49 -24.22 11.19
CA LYS A 139 -7.28 -24.57 11.99
C LYS A 139 -6.88 -23.49 13.01
N ALA A 140 -7.54 -23.51 14.16
CA ALA A 140 -7.06 -22.87 15.38
C ALA A 140 -7.01 -23.91 16.51
N THR A 141 -5.86 -24.57 16.65
CA THR A 141 -5.63 -25.54 17.74
C THR A 141 -5.37 -24.79 19.05
N PRO A 142 -6.09 -25.10 20.16
CA PRO A 142 -5.86 -24.40 21.43
C PRO A 142 -4.56 -24.88 22.09
N ALA A 143 -3.67 -23.93 22.40
CA ALA A 143 -2.45 -24.20 23.17
C ALA A 143 -2.78 -24.45 24.65
N ALA A 144 -2.17 -25.47 25.25
CA ALA A 144 -2.46 -25.89 26.62
C ALA A 144 -1.91 -24.92 27.68
N LYS A 145 -2.74 -24.59 28.68
CA LYS A 145 -2.26 -24.00 29.94
C LYS A 145 -1.46 -25.03 30.72
N LYS A 146 -0.21 -24.71 31.07
CA LYS A 146 0.52 -25.38 32.15
C LYS A 146 0.79 -24.35 33.24
N GLY A 147 0.20 -24.54 34.41
CA GLY A 147 0.41 -23.65 35.55
C GLY A 147 1.74 -23.95 36.25
N LYS A 148 2.24 -22.95 36.98
CA LYS A 148 3.15 -23.19 38.10
C LYS A 148 2.95 -22.10 39.16
N ALA A 149 2.31 -22.48 40.25
CA ALA A 149 2.42 -21.79 41.53
C ALA A 149 3.49 -22.52 42.34
N ASP A 150 4.38 -21.79 43.01
CA ASP A 150 5.21 -22.30 44.10
C ASP A 150 5.16 -21.26 45.24
N SER A 151 5.11 -21.76 46.47
CA SER A 151 4.76 -21.02 47.67
C SER A 151 5.97 -20.49 48.46
N ALA A 152 5.70 -19.67 49.47
CA ALA A 152 6.71 -18.99 50.29
C ALA A 152 7.22 -19.79 51.51
N ALA A 153 8.28 -19.22 52.11
CA ALA A 153 8.66 -19.22 53.55
C ALA A 153 9.64 -20.27 54.12
N SER A 154 10.85 -19.79 54.47
CA SER A 154 11.56 -19.97 55.77
C SER A 154 12.96 -19.28 55.72
N THR A 155 13.29 -18.27 56.54
CA THR A 155 14.06 -18.37 57.83
C THR A 155 15.58 -18.62 57.61
N GLU A 156 16.59 -17.87 58.09
CA GLU A 156 16.78 -16.74 59.04
C GLU A 156 18.01 -15.83 58.64
N PRO A 157 18.35 -14.70 59.34
CA PRO A 157 19.32 -13.69 58.88
C PRO A 157 20.68 -13.60 59.62
N ALA A 158 21.73 -13.06 58.97
CA ALA A 158 22.93 -12.47 59.59
C ALA A 158 23.79 -11.65 58.59
N GLY A 159 24.67 -10.75 59.09
CA GLY A 159 25.92 -10.41 58.38
C GLY A 159 26.12 -8.98 57.83
N ASN A 160 26.24 -8.00 58.71
CA ASN A 160 26.69 -6.63 58.44
C ASN A 160 28.15 -6.51 57.93
N SER A 161 28.38 -5.80 56.81
CA SER A 161 29.50 -4.83 56.60
C SER A 161 29.36 -4.08 55.25
N ARG A 162 29.19 -2.76 55.11
CA ARG A 162 29.97 -1.57 55.53
C ARG A 162 31.08 -1.16 54.52
N ALA A 163 31.11 0.14 54.16
CA ALA A 163 32.13 0.85 53.35
C ALA A 163 32.21 0.48 51.84
N ALA A 164 32.59 1.34 50.89
CA ALA A 164 32.85 2.79 50.81
C ALA A 164 32.71 3.22 49.31
N HIS A 165 32.32 4.44 48.92
CA HIS A 165 33.23 5.58 48.61
C HIS A 165 34.57 5.13 47.98
N SER A 166 35.08 5.67 46.85
CA SER A 166 34.74 6.89 46.10
C SER A 166 35.45 6.93 44.73
N ALA A 167 34.82 7.61 43.76
CA ALA A 167 35.37 8.63 42.84
C ALA A 167 36.81 8.59 42.24
N THR A 168 36.89 9.13 41.01
CA THR A 168 38.10 9.70 40.32
C THR A 168 39.23 8.71 39.96
N ASP A 169 40.11 8.92 38.96
CA ASP A 169 40.38 10.06 38.07
C ASP A 169 40.88 9.59 36.67
N LYS A 170 41.08 10.55 35.75
CA LYS A 170 41.92 10.60 34.51
C LYS A 170 42.94 9.43 34.27
N LYS A 171 43.38 9.12 33.03
CA LYS A 171 44.15 10.03 32.12
C LYS A 171 44.56 9.32 30.79
N LYS A 172 44.81 10.11 29.73
CA LYS A 172 45.71 9.92 28.53
C LYS A 172 46.29 8.50 28.26
N GLY A 173 46.27 7.91 27.07
CA GLY A 173 46.59 8.46 25.73
C GLY A 173 47.80 7.72 25.10
N SER A 174 47.82 7.56 23.77
CA SER A 174 48.80 6.80 22.93
C SER A 174 48.81 5.28 23.14
N ARG A 175 49.10 4.44 22.12
CA ARG A 175 49.60 4.70 20.75
C ARG A 175 48.63 4.19 19.68
#